data_AF-A0A6H1UFH7-F1
#
_entry.id   AF-A0A6H1UFH7-F1
#
_cell.length_a   1.000
_cell.length_b   1.000
_cell.length_c   1.000
_cell.angle_alpha   90.00
_cell.angle_beta   90.00
_cell.angle_gamma   90.00
#
_symmetry.space_group_name_H-M   'P 1'
#
loop_
_entity.id
_entity.type
_entity.pdbx_description
1 polymer ?
#
loop_
_entity_poly.entity_id
_entity_poly.type
_entity_poly.pdbx_seq_one_letter_code
_entity_poly.pdbx_strand_id
1 'polypeptide(L)'
;MNNGLSVAMVLMAATVSLPTWAKSGLDPFFANQSLQQQAPMAFVLQPQATPFLRSAWLETKQQAQTLADAIIDDETLAQALSQWDQLSFDEQQPILAKVFELQCEQMGIEPPTLLIDDSSYPDKLAFFDFDVANPSSGTVYLNRGKLSQQPNAVSLALLIHETRHSYQFQLGFKQDSLLAQGYHAAFIAQQQLAPKSFADFFTLANEYEAFQFSNWVIGELFNWQLDMPAMGSYASQYWSDQQLKIDLLQMIDAKRPTPLLDQFNYQLRAQQSTLGR
;
A
#
# COMPACT_ATOMS: atom_id res chain seq x y z
N MET A 1 -22.69 -6.99 35.88
CA MET A 1 -21.75 -8.11 35.73
C MET A 1 -21.99 -8.73 34.37
N ASN A 2 -20.94 -8.75 33.54
CA ASN A 2 -20.75 -9.47 32.27
C ASN A 2 -21.79 -9.34 31.16
N ASN A 3 -21.56 -8.38 30.25
CA ASN A 3 -21.90 -8.53 28.84
C ASN A 3 -20.59 -8.78 28.08
N GLY A 4 -20.34 -10.04 27.72
CA GLY A 4 -19.22 -10.44 26.89
C GLY A 4 -19.47 -10.03 25.43
N LEU A 5 -18.66 -9.11 24.94
CA LEU A 5 -18.55 -8.82 23.51
C LEU A 5 -17.79 -9.98 22.86
N SER A 6 -18.52 -10.80 22.11
CA SER A 6 -17.95 -11.83 21.26
C SER A 6 -17.37 -11.14 20.02
N VAL A 7 -16.04 -11.04 19.94
CA VAL A 7 -15.34 -10.60 18.74
C VAL A 7 -15.52 -11.69 17.69
N ALA A 8 -16.39 -11.44 16.72
CA ALA A 8 -16.55 -12.32 15.57
C ALA A 8 -15.37 -12.10 14.62
N MET A 9 -14.44 -13.06 14.64
CA MET A 9 -13.33 -13.12 13.69
C MET A 9 -13.89 -13.55 12.33
N VAL A 10 -14.18 -12.59 11.46
CA VAL A 10 -14.58 -12.85 10.08
C VAL A 10 -13.32 -13.15 9.27
N LEU A 11 -13.05 -14.44 9.03
CA LEU A 11 -12.09 -14.86 8.00
C LEU A 11 -12.73 -14.62 6.62
N MET A 12 -12.46 -13.47 6.00
CA MET A 12 -12.70 -13.28 4.57
C MET A 12 -11.50 -13.79 3.79
N ALA A 13 -11.67 -14.94 3.13
CA ALA A 13 -10.74 -15.43 2.13
C ALA A 13 -10.89 -14.57 0.87
N ALA A 14 -10.12 -13.48 0.78
CA ALA A 14 -9.91 -12.78 -0.47
C ALA A 14 -9.12 -13.71 -1.40
N THR A 15 -9.82 -14.42 -2.29
CA THR A 15 -9.19 -15.20 -3.35
C THR A 15 -8.63 -14.25 -4.39
N VAL A 16 -7.40 -13.77 -4.14
CA VAL A 16 -6.57 -13.17 -5.19
C VAL A 16 -6.29 -14.27 -6.19
N SER A 17 -6.89 -14.19 -7.38
CA SER A 17 -6.62 -15.10 -8.50
C SER A 17 -5.13 -15.09 -8.80
N LEU A 18 -4.45 -16.17 -8.43
CA LEU A 18 -3.00 -16.31 -8.53
C LEU A 18 -2.59 -16.68 -9.97
N PRO A 19 -1.70 -15.93 -10.65
CA PRO A 19 -1.16 -16.30 -11.96
C PRO A 19 -0.27 -17.55 -11.86
N THR A 20 -0.67 -18.66 -12.47
CA THR A 20 0.04 -19.97 -12.52
C THR A 20 1.58 -19.94 -12.25
N TRP A 21 1.96 -20.21 -11.00
CA TRP A 21 3.28 -19.93 -10.40
C TRP A 21 4.35 -21.02 -10.52
N ALA A 22 4.08 -22.15 -11.20
CA ALA A 22 4.84 -23.39 -10.97
C ALA A 22 6.10 -23.63 -11.84
N LYS A 23 6.74 -22.62 -12.45
CA LYS A 23 7.87 -22.86 -13.38
C LYS A 23 9.15 -22.03 -13.19
N SER A 24 9.19 -21.04 -12.29
CA SER A 24 10.34 -20.11 -12.22
C SER A 24 11.43 -20.49 -11.22
N GLY A 25 11.22 -21.50 -10.36
CA GLY A 25 12.14 -21.81 -9.26
C GLY A 25 12.23 -20.71 -8.18
N LEU A 26 11.39 -19.67 -8.30
CA LEU A 26 11.22 -18.61 -7.31
C LEU A 26 10.19 -19.04 -6.27
N ASP A 27 10.38 -18.60 -5.03
CA ASP A 27 9.36 -18.75 -4.01
C ASP A 27 8.16 -17.84 -4.35
N PRO A 28 6.91 -18.34 -4.38
CA PRO A 28 5.76 -17.54 -4.77
C PRO A 28 5.32 -16.54 -3.69
N PHE A 29 5.76 -16.73 -2.44
CA PHE A 29 5.37 -15.88 -1.31
C PHE A 29 6.52 -14.98 -0.83
N PHE A 30 7.72 -15.53 -0.65
CA PHE A 30 8.88 -14.84 -0.08
C PHE A 30 9.70 -14.08 -1.13
N ALA A 31 10.42 -13.04 -0.67
CA ALA A 31 11.24 -12.19 -1.52
C ALA A 31 12.39 -13.00 -2.13
N ASN A 32 12.66 -12.79 -3.41
CA ASN A 32 13.63 -13.57 -4.16
C ASN A 32 14.86 -12.72 -4.52
N GLN A 33 16.02 -13.07 -3.94
CA GLN A 33 17.28 -12.35 -4.17
C GLN A 33 17.64 -12.22 -5.67
N SER A 34 17.47 -13.30 -6.44
CA SER A 34 17.78 -13.33 -7.88
C SER A 34 16.89 -12.41 -8.73
N LEU A 35 15.65 -12.17 -8.29
CA LEU A 35 14.74 -11.23 -8.94
C LEU A 35 15.12 -9.80 -8.58
N GLN A 36 15.27 -9.51 -7.29
CA GLN A 36 15.51 -8.14 -6.82
C GLN A 36 16.85 -7.57 -7.27
N GLN A 37 17.87 -8.43 -7.45
CA GLN A 37 19.16 -8.03 -8.00
C GLN A 37 19.11 -7.50 -9.45
N GLN A 38 18.04 -7.77 -10.19
CA GLN A 38 17.88 -7.25 -11.55
C GLN A 38 17.60 -5.74 -11.57
N ALA A 39 17.05 -5.19 -10.47
CA ALA A 39 16.78 -3.77 -10.31
C ALA A 39 16.96 -3.35 -8.84
N PRO A 40 18.18 -3.32 -8.30
CA PRO A 40 18.39 -3.22 -6.85
C PRO A 40 17.94 -1.90 -6.22
N MET A 41 17.79 -0.82 -6.99
CA MET A 41 17.21 0.44 -6.47
C MET A 41 15.68 0.38 -6.38
N ALA A 42 15.03 -0.55 -7.09
CA ALA A 42 13.58 -0.70 -7.13
C ALA A 42 13.01 -1.44 -5.91
N PHE A 43 13.83 -2.19 -5.18
CA PHE A 43 13.39 -3.06 -4.09
C PHE A 43 13.98 -2.63 -2.75
N VAL A 44 13.14 -2.39 -1.75
CA VAL A 44 13.55 -1.84 -0.46
C VAL A 44 14.39 -2.81 0.39
N LEU A 45 14.41 -4.10 0.06
CA LEU A 45 15.25 -5.08 0.77
C LEU A 45 16.70 -5.10 0.26
N GLN A 46 16.99 -4.43 -0.86
CA GLN A 46 18.34 -4.37 -1.40
C GLN A 46 19.11 -3.22 -0.75
N PRO A 47 20.41 -3.40 -0.44
CA PRO A 47 21.23 -2.36 0.19
C PRO A 47 21.21 -1.01 -0.55
N GLN A 48 21.13 -1.05 -1.87
CA GLN A 48 21.10 0.11 -2.76
C GLN A 48 19.88 1.01 -2.52
N ALA A 49 18.76 0.47 -2.02
CA ALA A 49 17.55 1.21 -1.69
C ALA A 49 17.57 1.80 -0.27
N THR A 50 18.63 1.58 0.53
CA THR A 50 18.71 2.12 1.91
C THR A 50 18.58 3.66 1.98
N PRO A 51 19.22 4.45 1.09
CA PRO A 51 19.02 5.91 1.10
C PRO A 51 17.57 6.30 0.82
N PHE A 52 16.91 5.62 -0.12
CA PHE A 52 15.48 5.80 -0.38
C PHE A 52 14.66 5.51 0.87
N LEU A 53 14.87 4.37 1.53
CA LEU A 53 14.12 3.99 2.74
C LEU A 53 14.18 5.04 3.84
N ARG A 54 15.37 5.62 4.08
CA ARG A 54 15.54 6.66 5.10
C ARG A 54 14.82 7.96 4.76
N SER A 55 14.87 8.36 3.49
CA SER A 55 14.13 9.54 3.02
C SER A 55 12.62 9.30 3.05
N ALA A 56 12.17 8.13 2.60
CA ALA A 56 10.76 7.77 2.49
C ALA A 56 10.10 7.78 3.86
N TRP A 57 10.69 7.10 4.85
CA TRP A 57 10.11 7.00 6.20
C TRP A 57 9.70 8.36 6.81
N LEU A 58 10.57 9.37 6.71
CA LEU A 58 10.29 10.70 7.27
C LEU A 58 9.17 11.41 6.50
N GLU A 59 9.23 11.37 5.18
CA GLU A 59 8.29 12.06 4.31
C GLU A 59 6.90 11.41 4.31
N THR A 60 6.86 10.07 4.25
CA THR A 60 5.63 9.27 4.32
C THR A 60 4.85 9.59 5.58
N LYS A 61 5.48 9.52 6.76
CA LYS A 61 4.80 9.77 8.03
C LYS A 61 4.28 11.21 8.11
N GLN A 62 5.08 12.18 7.70
CA GLN A 62 4.67 13.58 7.73
C GLN A 62 3.48 13.83 6.80
N GLN A 63 3.55 13.39 5.55
CA GLN A 63 2.48 13.60 4.57
C GLN A 63 1.22 12.80 4.92
N ALA A 64 1.37 11.59 5.47
CA ALA A 64 0.23 10.79 5.93
C ALA A 64 -0.49 11.47 7.10
N GLN A 65 0.26 12.03 8.06
CA GLN A 65 -0.33 12.82 9.14
C GLN A 65 -1.07 14.04 8.58
N THR A 66 -0.45 14.82 7.69
CA THR A 66 -1.10 15.99 7.08
C THR A 66 -2.41 15.62 6.39
N LEU A 67 -2.46 14.51 5.66
CA LEU A 67 -3.68 14.05 5.01
C LEU A 67 -4.73 13.61 6.05
N ALA A 68 -4.33 12.84 7.06
CA ALA A 68 -5.25 12.39 8.11
C ALA A 68 -5.86 13.56 8.87
N ASP A 69 -5.03 14.54 9.28
CA ASP A 69 -5.47 15.76 9.95
C ASP A 69 -6.46 16.53 9.06
N ALA A 70 -6.14 16.71 7.77
CA ALA A 70 -7.03 17.40 6.84
C ALA A 70 -8.39 16.68 6.64
N ILE A 71 -8.40 15.34 6.66
CA ILE A 71 -9.63 14.54 6.60
C ILE A 71 -10.44 14.69 7.89
N ILE A 72 -9.78 14.73 9.05
CA ILE A 72 -10.42 14.88 10.36
C ILE A 72 -10.98 16.30 10.56
N ASP A 73 -10.27 17.32 10.05
CA ASP A 73 -10.67 18.72 10.16
C ASP A 73 -11.85 19.09 9.23
N ASP A 74 -12.10 18.29 8.20
CA ASP A 74 -13.28 18.45 7.34
C ASP A 74 -14.53 17.84 7.99
N GLU A 75 -15.45 18.69 8.45
CA GLU A 75 -16.66 18.26 9.16
C GLU A 75 -17.49 17.21 8.40
N THR A 76 -17.54 17.29 7.06
CA THR A 76 -18.31 16.33 6.25
C THR A 76 -17.63 14.97 6.21
N LEU A 77 -16.31 14.95 6.01
CA LEU A 77 -15.53 13.72 6.00
C LEU A 77 -15.51 13.09 7.40
N ALA A 78 -15.28 13.87 8.45
CA ALA A 78 -15.28 13.41 9.83
C ALA A 78 -16.63 12.78 10.23
N GLN A 79 -17.74 13.42 9.86
CA GLN A 79 -19.07 12.86 10.10
C GLN A 79 -19.27 11.55 9.36
N ALA A 80 -18.91 11.49 8.07
CA ALA A 80 -19.05 10.27 7.27
C ALA A 80 -18.19 9.11 7.81
N LEU A 81 -16.96 9.40 8.24
CA LEU A 81 -16.04 8.40 8.80
C LEU A 81 -16.53 7.84 10.14
N SER A 82 -17.21 8.64 10.95
CA SER A 82 -17.79 8.16 12.23
C SER A 82 -18.84 7.06 12.06
N GLN A 83 -19.40 6.93 10.86
CA GLN A 83 -20.40 5.92 10.47
C GLN A 83 -19.93 5.07 9.29
N TRP A 84 -18.62 5.06 8.98
CA TRP A 84 -18.06 4.48 7.76
C TRP A 84 -18.52 3.04 7.52
N ASP A 85 -18.49 2.21 8.57
CA ASP A 85 -18.86 0.79 8.52
C ASP A 85 -20.35 0.53 8.24
N GLN A 86 -21.19 1.57 8.29
CA GLN A 86 -22.63 1.48 8.02
C GLN A 86 -23.00 1.98 6.62
N LEU A 87 -22.09 2.70 5.95
CA LEU A 87 -22.34 3.24 4.62
C LEU A 87 -22.30 2.13 3.58
N SER A 88 -23.30 2.12 2.69
CA SER A 88 -23.22 1.39 1.44
C SER A 88 -22.12 1.98 0.54
N PHE A 89 -21.65 1.21 -0.45
CA PHE A 89 -20.62 1.71 -1.37
C PHE A 89 -21.09 2.96 -2.13
N ASP A 90 -22.38 3.06 -2.46
CA ASP A 90 -22.97 4.23 -3.12
C ASP A 90 -22.90 5.48 -2.25
N GLU A 91 -23.05 5.32 -0.93
CA GLU A 91 -22.90 6.39 0.05
C GLU A 91 -21.42 6.71 0.32
N GLN A 92 -20.51 5.72 0.22
CA GLN A 92 -19.07 5.94 0.31
C GLN A 92 -18.51 6.71 -0.89
N GLN A 93 -19.03 6.47 -2.10
CA GLN A 93 -18.49 7.02 -3.35
C GLN A 93 -18.27 8.56 -3.34
N PRO A 94 -19.22 9.41 -2.92
CA PRO A 94 -18.97 10.85 -2.83
C PRO A 94 -17.92 11.22 -1.76
N ILE A 95 -17.81 10.43 -0.69
CA ILE A 95 -16.80 10.64 0.36
C ILE A 95 -15.41 10.25 -0.15
N LEU A 96 -15.31 9.13 -0.87
CA LEU A 96 -14.10 8.69 -1.56
C LEU A 96 -13.62 9.77 -2.55
N ALA A 97 -14.52 10.33 -3.36
CA ALA A 97 -14.17 11.41 -4.28
C ALA A 97 -13.61 12.65 -3.55
N LYS A 98 -14.17 13.01 -2.40
CA LYS A 98 -13.68 14.14 -1.60
C LYS A 98 -12.32 13.86 -0.93
N VAL A 99 -12.09 12.64 -0.43
CA VAL A 99 -10.77 12.22 0.08
C VAL A 99 -9.72 12.23 -1.04
N PHE A 100 -10.10 11.77 -2.23
CA PHE A 100 -9.25 11.79 -3.42
C PHE A 100 -8.81 13.22 -3.79
N GLU A 101 -9.75 14.16 -3.86
CA GLU A 101 -9.47 15.57 -4.14
C GLU A 101 -8.53 16.15 -3.08
N LEU A 102 -8.86 15.95 -1.81
CA LEU A 102 -8.05 16.44 -0.69
C LEU A 102 -6.63 15.89 -0.71
N GLN A 103 -6.46 14.60 -1.01
CA GLN A 103 -5.14 13.99 -1.15
C GLN A 103 -4.33 14.60 -2.29
N CYS A 104 -4.96 14.84 -3.45
CA CYS A 104 -4.28 15.47 -4.58
C CYS A 104 -3.84 16.91 -4.25
N GLU A 105 -4.69 17.67 -3.55
CA GLU A 105 -4.39 19.02 -3.09
C GLU A 105 -3.21 19.04 -2.10
N GLN A 106 -3.26 18.20 -1.06
CA GLN A 106 -2.20 18.12 -0.04
C GLN A 106 -0.85 17.69 -0.63
N MET A 107 -0.87 16.84 -1.67
CA MET A 107 0.34 16.40 -2.36
C MET A 107 0.82 17.38 -3.44
N GLY A 108 0.01 18.38 -3.81
CA GLY A 108 0.35 19.36 -4.84
C GLY A 108 0.59 18.73 -6.22
N ILE A 109 -0.19 17.70 -6.57
CA ILE A 109 -0.04 16.96 -7.82
C ILE A 109 -1.11 17.36 -8.84
N GLU A 110 -0.84 17.11 -10.12
CA GLU A 110 -1.91 17.10 -11.11
C GLU A 110 -2.85 15.92 -10.79
N PRO A 111 -4.15 16.13 -10.57
CA PRO A 111 -5.05 15.04 -10.23
C PRO A 111 -5.06 13.97 -11.32
N PRO A 112 -4.89 12.67 -10.98
CA PRO A 112 -5.15 11.59 -11.91
C PRO A 112 -6.65 11.54 -12.26
N THR A 113 -7.00 10.76 -13.28
CA THR A 113 -8.42 10.43 -13.50
C THR A 113 -8.89 9.48 -12.40
N LEU A 114 -9.99 9.81 -11.71
CA LEU A 114 -10.65 8.89 -10.77
C LEU A 114 -11.74 8.10 -11.52
N LEU A 115 -11.59 6.78 -11.58
CA LEU A 115 -12.52 5.86 -12.22
C LEU A 115 -13.08 4.87 -11.20
N ILE A 116 -14.37 5.00 -10.88
CA ILE A 116 -15.08 4.09 -9.98
C ILE A 116 -16.18 3.41 -10.79
N ASP A 117 -15.94 2.16 -11.21
CA ASP A 117 -16.88 1.35 -11.99
C ASP A 117 -16.73 -0.15 -11.70
N ASP A 118 -17.49 -1.00 -12.39
CA ASP A 118 -17.48 -2.47 -12.17
C ASP A 118 -16.61 -3.26 -13.17
N SER A 119 -16.18 -2.65 -14.28
CA SER A 119 -15.84 -3.38 -15.50
C SER A 119 -14.55 -2.97 -16.21
N SER A 120 -13.97 -1.79 -15.95
CA SER A 120 -12.77 -1.34 -16.67
C SER A 120 -11.54 -2.22 -16.41
N TYR A 121 -11.37 -2.71 -15.17
CA TYR A 121 -10.34 -3.70 -14.82
C TYR A 121 -10.96 -4.85 -14.01
N PRO A 122 -11.61 -5.83 -14.68
CA PRO A 122 -12.48 -6.82 -14.03
C PRO A 122 -11.74 -7.81 -13.13
N ASP A 123 -10.42 -7.90 -13.22
CA ASP A 123 -9.59 -8.76 -12.38
C ASP A 123 -8.96 -8.01 -11.19
N LYS A 124 -9.14 -6.70 -11.11
CA LYS A 124 -8.54 -5.84 -10.09
C LYS A 124 -9.58 -5.37 -9.08
N LEU A 125 -9.16 -5.25 -7.82
CA LEU A 125 -9.97 -4.64 -6.77
C LEU A 125 -9.80 -3.11 -6.78
N ALA A 126 -8.55 -2.69 -6.91
CA ALA A 126 -8.11 -1.33 -7.17
C ALA A 126 -6.86 -1.41 -8.06
N PHE A 127 -6.55 -0.33 -8.77
CA PHE A 127 -5.37 -0.26 -9.64
C PHE A 127 -5.02 1.18 -9.99
N PHE A 128 -3.74 1.52 -9.96
CA PHE A 128 -3.21 2.71 -10.61
C PHE A 128 -2.71 2.36 -12.02
N ASP A 129 -3.37 2.89 -13.05
CA ASP A 129 -2.95 2.76 -14.44
C ASP A 129 -1.95 3.86 -14.82
N PHE A 130 -0.79 3.43 -15.32
CA PHE A 130 0.35 4.28 -15.63
C PHE A 130 1.09 3.80 -16.88
N ASP A 131 1.74 4.74 -17.56
CA ASP A 131 2.56 4.46 -18.73
C ASP A 131 3.95 5.08 -18.56
N VAL A 132 4.97 4.24 -18.32
CA VAL A 132 6.36 4.69 -18.18
C VAL A 132 6.92 5.34 -19.46
N ALA A 133 6.36 5.02 -20.63
CA ALA A 133 6.78 5.60 -21.89
C ALA A 133 6.17 6.98 -22.12
N ASN A 134 5.01 7.26 -21.50
CA ASN A 134 4.31 8.53 -21.58
C ASN A 134 3.87 9.00 -20.18
N PRO A 135 4.80 9.49 -19.35
CA PRO A 135 4.49 9.86 -17.98
C PRO A 135 3.42 10.96 -17.91
N SER A 136 2.34 10.70 -17.18
CA SER A 136 1.22 11.61 -16.92
C SER A 136 0.76 11.47 -15.46
N SER A 137 -0.35 12.11 -15.07
CA SER A 137 -0.94 11.89 -13.74
C SER A 137 -1.50 10.47 -13.55
N GLY A 138 -1.90 9.78 -14.63
CA GLY A 138 -2.41 8.40 -14.60
C GLY A 138 -3.90 8.29 -14.27
N THR A 139 -4.35 7.06 -13.98
CA THR A 139 -5.75 6.77 -13.59
C THR A 139 -5.78 5.97 -12.29
N VAL A 140 -6.55 6.44 -11.32
CA VAL A 140 -6.89 5.70 -10.11
C VAL A 140 -8.20 4.96 -10.34
N TYR A 141 -8.15 3.63 -10.30
CA TYR A 141 -9.29 2.76 -10.49
C TYR A 141 -9.73 2.08 -9.20
N LEU A 142 -11.03 2.08 -8.92
CA LEU A 142 -11.67 1.27 -7.89
C LEU A 142 -12.81 0.43 -8.48
N ASN A 143 -12.78 -0.89 -8.22
CA ASN A 143 -13.84 -1.79 -8.66
C ASN A 143 -15.01 -1.78 -7.66
N ARG A 144 -16.08 -1.05 -7.96
CA ARG A 144 -17.27 -0.92 -7.11
C ARG A 144 -17.88 -2.29 -6.76
N GLY A 145 -18.12 -3.13 -7.76
CA GLY A 145 -18.73 -4.45 -7.60
C GLY A 145 -17.96 -5.37 -6.65
N LYS A 146 -16.63 -5.37 -6.72
CA LYS A 146 -15.78 -6.17 -5.81
C LYS A 146 -15.61 -5.51 -4.45
N LEU A 147 -15.42 -4.19 -4.40
CA LEU A 147 -15.23 -3.46 -3.13
C LEU A 147 -16.48 -3.48 -2.25
N SER A 148 -17.68 -3.50 -2.85
CA SER A 148 -18.93 -3.68 -2.10
C SER A 148 -19.04 -5.02 -1.35
N GLN A 149 -18.14 -5.97 -1.64
CA GLN A 149 -18.06 -7.29 -0.98
C GLN A 149 -16.91 -7.35 0.05
N GLN A 150 -16.15 -6.27 0.21
CA GLN A 150 -15.07 -6.15 1.18
C GLN A 150 -15.53 -5.35 2.41
N PRO A 151 -14.82 -5.42 3.55
CA PRO A 151 -15.01 -4.47 4.63
C PRO A 151 -14.87 -3.03 4.14
N ASN A 152 -15.72 -2.12 4.64
CA ASN A 152 -15.81 -0.75 4.16
C ASN A 152 -14.47 0.00 4.18
N ALA A 153 -13.62 -0.24 5.18
CA ALA A 153 -12.31 0.40 5.27
C ALA A 153 -11.37 0.07 4.10
N VAL A 154 -11.58 -1.05 3.39
CA VAL A 154 -10.73 -1.47 2.26
C VAL A 154 -10.86 -0.50 1.08
N SER A 155 -12.04 0.04 0.80
CA SER A 155 -12.23 1.00 -0.30
C SER A 155 -11.47 2.30 -0.06
N LEU A 156 -11.52 2.82 1.17
CA LEU A 156 -10.79 4.01 1.57
C LEU A 156 -9.28 3.79 1.55
N ALA A 157 -8.81 2.67 2.10
CA ALA A 157 -7.39 2.35 2.14
C ALA A 157 -6.80 2.18 0.73
N LEU A 158 -7.52 1.51 -0.16
CA LEU A 158 -7.06 1.33 -1.53
C LEU A 158 -7.14 2.64 -2.34
N LEU A 159 -8.17 3.47 -2.17
CA LEU A 159 -8.18 4.79 -2.80
C LEU A 159 -6.92 5.58 -2.42
N ILE A 160 -6.63 5.68 -1.13
CA ILE A 160 -5.49 6.46 -0.63
C ILE A 160 -4.17 5.90 -1.18
N HIS A 161 -4.06 4.57 -1.25
CA HIS A 161 -2.91 3.86 -1.81
C HIS A 161 -2.74 4.14 -3.31
N GLU A 162 -3.77 3.94 -4.13
CA GLU A 162 -3.67 4.14 -5.58
C GLU A 162 -3.45 5.61 -5.94
N THR A 163 -4.06 6.55 -5.21
CA THR A 163 -3.77 7.99 -5.38
C THR A 163 -2.34 8.33 -5.00
N ARG A 164 -1.77 7.65 -3.99
CA ARG A 164 -0.36 7.82 -3.62
C ARG A 164 0.56 7.41 -4.77
N HIS A 165 0.22 6.40 -5.55
CA HIS A 165 0.99 6.04 -6.74
C HIS A 165 1.05 7.16 -7.78
N SER A 166 -0.01 7.95 -7.96
CA SER A 166 0.04 9.12 -8.87
C SER A 166 1.09 10.12 -8.43
N TYR A 167 1.16 10.45 -7.14
CA TYR A 167 2.20 11.31 -6.59
C TYR A 167 3.60 10.73 -6.82
N GLN A 168 3.80 9.46 -6.46
CA GLN A 168 5.10 8.79 -6.62
C GLN A 168 5.54 8.74 -8.08
N PHE A 169 4.60 8.54 -9.00
CA PHE A 169 4.85 8.46 -10.44
C PHE A 169 5.24 9.83 -10.99
N GLN A 170 4.46 10.88 -10.70
CA GLN A 170 4.77 12.25 -11.11
C GLN A 170 6.09 12.76 -10.52
N LEU A 171 6.41 12.41 -9.27
CA LEU A 171 7.71 12.72 -8.67
C LEU A 171 8.81 11.88 -9.29
N GLY A 172 8.59 10.58 -9.45
CA GLY A 172 9.54 9.61 -9.97
C GLY A 172 10.13 10.04 -11.31
N PHE A 173 9.27 10.46 -12.25
CA PHE A 173 9.70 10.86 -13.58
C PHE A 173 10.36 12.25 -13.66
N LYS A 174 10.47 12.99 -12.55
CA LYS A 174 11.37 14.15 -12.42
C LYS A 174 12.81 13.75 -12.09
N GLN A 175 13.00 12.64 -11.36
CA GLN A 175 14.30 12.06 -10.94
C GLN A 175 15.26 13.04 -10.22
N ASP A 176 14.73 14.08 -9.58
CA ASP A 176 15.50 15.17 -8.95
C ASP A 176 15.94 14.87 -7.50
N SER A 177 15.46 13.79 -6.91
CA SER A 177 15.68 13.41 -5.52
C SER A 177 15.89 11.90 -5.34
N LEU A 178 16.38 11.47 -4.17
CA LEU A 178 16.52 10.04 -3.84
C LEU A 178 15.17 9.31 -3.85
N LEU A 179 14.10 9.98 -3.43
CA LEU A 179 12.74 9.47 -3.52
C LEU A 179 12.33 9.27 -4.98
N ALA A 180 12.48 10.31 -5.80
CA ALA A 180 12.16 10.24 -7.22
C ALA A 180 12.90 9.09 -7.92
N GLN A 181 14.20 8.92 -7.65
CA GLN A 181 14.99 7.84 -8.24
C GLN A 181 14.51 6.44 -7.81
N GLY A 182 14.15 6.26 -6.53
CA GLY A 182 13.59 5.00 -6.03
C GLY A 182 12.24 4.69 -6.66
N TYR A 183 11.33 5.67 -6.72
CA TYR A 183 10.03 5.50 -7.36
C TYR A 183 10.15 5.20 -8.85
N HIS A 184 10.99 5.94 -9.58
CA HIS A 184 11.24 5.68 -10.99
C HIS A 184 11.75 4.26 -11.22
N ALA A 185 12.76 3.82 -10.47
CA ALA A 185 13.28 2.45 -10.57
C ALA A 185 12.19 1.41 -10.28
N ALA A 186 11.32 1.66 -9.29
CA ALA A 186 10.24 0.76 -8.92
C ALA A 186 9.16 0.64 -10.00
N PHE A 187 8.69 1.74 -10.60
CA PHE A 187 7.70 1.68 -11.69
C PHE A 187 8.26 0.97 -12.94
N ILE A 188 9.53 1.20 -13.28
CA ILE A 188 10.20 0.47 -14.36
C ILE A 188 10.26 -1.04 -14.04
N ALA A 189 10.68 -1.41 -12.83
CA ALA A 189 10.75 -2.81 -12.41
C ALA A 189 9.37 -3.47 -12.31
N GLN A 190 8.34 -2.73 -11.90
CA GLN A 190 6.95 -3.20 -11.82
C GLN A 190 6.44 -3.61 -13.20
N GLN A 191 6.73 -2.83 -14.24
CA GLN A 191 6.34 -3.15 -15.61
C GLN A 191 7.19 -4.26 -16.23
N GLN A 192 8.50 -4.29 -15.98
CA GLN A 192 9.44 -5.16 -16.72
C GLN A 192 9.67 -6.54 -16.11
N LEU A 193 9.66 -6.66 -14.78
CA LEU A 193 10.04 -7.91 -14.12
C LEU A 193 8.83 -8.83 -13.93
N ALA A 194 8.90 -10.09 -14.37
CA ALA A 194 7.86 -11.07 -14.09
C ALA A 194 8.41 -12.50 -14.12
N PRO A 195 7.87 -13.43 -13.33
CA PRO A 195 6.87 -13.24 -12.28
C PRO A 195 7.49 -12.67 -10.98
N LYS A 196 6.71 -11.90 -10.21
CA LYS A 196 7.08 -11.39 -8.87
C LYS A 196 6.34 -12.18 -7.80
N SER A 197 7.00 -12.61 -6.72
CA SER A 197 6.32 -13.16 -5.52
C SER A 197 5.44 -12.13 -4.82
N PHE A 198 4.63 -12.58 -3.86
CA PHE A 198 3.92 -11.68 -2.93
C PHE A 198 4.87 -10.65 -2.32
N ALA A 199 5.96 -11.10 -1.71
CA ALA A 199 6.92 -10.23 -1.08
C ALA A 199 7.70 -9.36 -2.07
N ASP A 200 8.05 -9.87 -3.25
CA ASP A 200 8.74 -9.06 -4.27
C ASP A 200 7.86 -7.90 -4.73
N PHE A 201 6.56 -8.14 -4.91
CA PHE A 201 5.61 -7.08 -5.24
C PHE A 201 5.53 -6.03 -4.11
N PHE A 202 5.24 -6.45 -2.88
CA PHE A 202 5.07 -5.53 -1.75
C PHE A 202 6.37 -4.91 -1.21
N THR A 203 7.52 -5.26 -1.79
CA THR A 203 8.82 -4.66 -1.47
C THR A 203 9.40 -3.84 -2.62
N LEU A 204 8.66 -3.65 -3.72
CA LEU A 204 8.93 -2.55 -4.64
C LEU A 204 8.81 -1.22 -3.88
N ALA A 205 9.69 -0.27 -4.16
CA ALA A 205 9.77 0.98 -3.41
C ALA A 205 8.48 1.81 -3.46
N ASN A 206 7.80 1.81 -4.61
CA ASN A 206 6.50 2.48 -4.77
C ASN A 206 5.38 1.76 -4.00
N GLU A 207 5.28 0.43 -4.11
CA GLU A 207 4.28 -0.38 -3.38
C GLU A 207 4.49 -0.31 -1.87
N TYR A 208 5.71 -0.57 -1.40
CA TYR A 208 6.07 -0.52 0.02
C TYR A 208 5.68 0.82 0.66
N GLU A 209 6.06 1.93 0.02
CA GLU A 209 5.78 3.26 0.56
C GLU A 209 4.29 3.61 0.46
N ALA A 210 3.61 3.26 -0.64
CA ALA A 210 2.18 3.56 -0.80
C ALA A 210 1.33 2.80 0.22
N PHE A 211 1.67 1.55 0.52
CA PHE A 211 1.01 0.82 1.61
C PHE A 211 1.35 1.39 2.98
N GLN A 212 2.60 1.79 3.25
CA GLN A 212 2.92 2.46 4.52
C GLN A 212 2.15 3.76 4.71
N PHE A 213 2.07 4.57 3.65
CA PHE A 213 1.32 5.81 3.63
C PHE A 213 -0.16 5.57 3.94
N SER A 214 -0.81 4.70 3.16
CA SER A 214 -2.23 4.39 3.34
C SER A 214 -2.52 3.79 4.71
N ASN A 215 -1.73 2.81 5.16
CA ASN A 215 -1.94 2.17 6.47
C ASN A 215 -1.71 3.15 7.64
N TRP A 216 -0.83 4.14 7.49
CA TRP A 216 -0.69 5.21 8.48
C TRP A 216 -1.94 6.09 8.53
N VAL A 217 -2.43 6.57 7.38
CA VAL A 217 -3.64 7.41 7.31
C VAL A 217 -4.83 6.65 7.92
N ILE A 218 -5.03 5.39 7.54
CA ILE A 218 -6.10 4.56 8.12
C ILE A 218 -5.89 4.35 9.63
N GLY A 219 -4.65 4.17 10.08
CA GLY A 219 -4.32 4.11 11.51
C GLY A 219 -4.81 5.36 12.26
N GLU A 220 -4.48 6.54 11.77
CA GLU A 220 -4.93 7.81 12.35
C GLU A 220 -6.46 7.96 12.33
N LEU A 221 -7.10 7.70 11.18
CA LEU A 221 -8.56 7.85 11.03
C LEU A 221 -9.38 6.89 11.91
N PHE A 222 -8.85 5.70 12.19
CA PHE A 222 -9.55 4.66 12.95
C PHE A 222 -8.88 4.38 14.31
N ASN A 223 -8.14 5.34 14.85
CA ASN A 223 -7.48 5.26 16.16
C ASN A 223 -6.65 3.99 16.38
N TRP A 224 -6.00 3.50 15.32
CA TRP A 224 -5.12 2.33 15.32
C TRP A 224 -5.80 1.02 15.77
N GLN A 225 -7.12 0.93 15.63
CA GLN A 225 -7.91 -0.25 16.04
C GLN A 225 -8.18 -1.24 14.90
N LEU A 226 -7.98 -0.82 13.66
CA LEU A 226 -8.26 -1.64 12.48
C LEU A 226 -7.02 -2.48 12.10
N ASP A 227 -7.18 -3.80 12.03
CA ASP A 227 -6.14 -4.71 11.49
C ASP A 227 -6.56 -5.25 10.13
N MET A 228 -5.79 -4.92 9.10
CA MET A 228 -6.01 -5.36 7.71
C MET A 228 -4.79 -6.13 7.20
N PRO A 229 -4.58 -7.40 7.61
CA PRO A 229 -3.36 -8.15 7.31
C PRO A 229 -3.12 -8.40 5.81
N ALA A 230 -4.13 -8.21 4.97
CA ALA A 230 -4.04 -8.32 3.50
C ALA A 230 -3.67 -6.99 2.79
N MET A 231 -3.61 -5.86 3.51
CA MET A 231 -3.24 -4.54 2.95
C MET A 231 -1.72 -4.36 2.97
N GLY A 232 -1.04 -5.01 2.03
CA GLY A 232 0.41 -4.98 1.90
C GLY A 232 1.13 -6.07 2.70
N SER A 233 2.45 -5.94 2.81
CA SER A 233 3.25 -6.82 3.67
C SER A 233 3.26 -6.32 5.12
N TYR A 234 3.68 -7.15 6.08
CA TYR A 234 3.89 -6.67 7.46
C TYR A 234 4.97 -5.58 7.57
N ALA A 235 5.83 -5.40 6.56
CA ALA A 235 6.76 -4.27 6.53
C ALA A 235 6.08 -2.93 6.19
N SER A 236 4.81 -2.94 5.79
CA SER A 236 4.01 -1.73 5.57
C SER A 236 2.82 -1.60 6.51
N GLN A 237 2.71 -2.46 7.53
CA GLN A 237 1.62 -2.46 8.50
C GLN A 237 2.14 -2.11 9.88
N TYR A 238 1.23 -1.61 10.72
CA TYR A 238 1.52 -1.17 12.08
C TYR A 238 0.76 -2.00 13.10
N TRP A 239 1.31 -2.08 14.30
CA TRP A 239 0.59 -2.49 15.50
C TRP A 239 -0.25 -1.32 16.03
N SER A 240 -1.11 -1.60 17.01
CA SER A 240 -1.95 -0.58 17.66
C SER A 240 -1.15 0.44 18.48
N ASP A 241 0.13 0.16 18.77
CA ASP A 241 1.08 1.09 19.40
C ASP A 241 1.86 1.94 18.37
N GLN A 242 1.40 1.94 17.11
CA GLN A 242 1.94 2.72 15.99
C GLN A 242 3.34 2.27 15.55
N GLN A 243 3.85 1.12 16.03
CA GLN A 243 5.11 0.55 15.56
C GLN A 243 4.90 -0.31 14.32
N LEU A 244 5.83 -0.27 13.36
CA LEU A 244 5.82 -1.19 12.22
C LEU A 244 5.87 -2.64 12.70
N LYS A 245 5.09 -3.53 12.07
CA LYS A 245 5.12 -4.97 12.36
C LYS A 245 6.47 -5.58 11.97
N ILE A 246 7.07 -5.09 10.88
CA ILE A 246 8.45 -5.36 10.47
C ILE A 246 9.12 -4.01 10.14
N ASP A 247 10.02 -3.53 11.00
CA ASP A 247 10.76 -2.28 10.79
C ASP A 247 12.09 -2.55 10.04
N LEU A 248 12.12 -2.24 8.74
CA LEU A 248 13.30 -2.44 7.90
C LEU A 248 14.47 -1.53 8.30
N LEU A 249 14.21 -0.29 8.73
CA LEU A 249 15.26 0.64 9.15
C LEU A 249 15.90 0.17 10.45
N GLN A 250 15.10 -0.30 11.41
CA GLN A 250 15.60 -0.92 12.64
C GLN A 250 16.47 -2.15 12.34
N MET A 251 16.08 -2.99 11.39
CA MET A 251 16.87 -4.16 10.98
C MET A 251 18.21 -3.77 10.35
N ILE A 252 18.21 -2.76 9.48
CA ILE A 252 19.42 -2.21 8.86
C ILE A 252 20.36 -1.65 9.94
N ASP A 253 19.82 -0.86 10.88
CA ASP A 253 20.59 -0.20 11.93
C ASP A 253 21.12 -1.17 12.99
N ALA A 254 20.48 -2.33 13.16
CA ALA A 254 20.97 -3.42 14.00
C ALA A 254 22.26 -4.08 13.48
N LYS A 255 22.67 -3.82 12.21
CA LYS A 255 23.93 -4.29 11.59
C LYS A 255 24.21 -5.78 11.80
N ARG A 256 23.16 -6.61 11.72
CA ARG A 256 23.29 -8.06 11.83
C ARG A 256 24.04 -8.64 10.63
N PRO A 257 24.78 -9.76 10.79
CA PRO A 257 25.52 -10.38 9.68
C PRO A 257 24.61 -11.02 8.63
N THR A 258 23.36 -11.32 8.97
CA THR A 258 22.36 -11.88 8.05
C THR A 258 21.87 -10.81 7.08
N PRO A 259 21.78 -11.09 5.76
CA PRO A 259 21.20 -10.16 4.78
C PRO A 259 19.80 -9.68 5.17
N LEU A 260 19.46 -8.43 4.86
CA LEU A 260 18.15 -7.84 5.18
C LEU A 260 16.99 -8.66 4.60
N LEU A 261 17.12 -9.12 3.35
CA LEU A 261 16.12 -9.95 2.68
C LEU A 261 15.81 -11.23 3.47
N ASP A 262 16.84 -11.91 3.99
CA ASP A 262 16.67 -13.14 4.77
C ASP A 262 16.00 -12.88 6.12
N GLN A 263 16.36 -11.76 6.78
CA GLN A 263 15.72 -11.34 8.02
C GLN A 263 14.24 -11.01 7.80
N PHE A 264 13.93 -10.28 6.73
CA PHE A 264 12.56 -9.95 6.32
C PHE A 264 11.76 -11.22 6.04
N ASN A 265 12.26 -12.13 5.20
CA ASN A 265 11.57 -13.37 4.85
C ASN A 265 11.31 -14.25 6.08
N TYR A 266 12.23 -14.27 7.04
CA TYR A 266 12.01 -14.96 8.30
C TYR A 266 10.81 -14.39 9.08
N GLN A 267 10.72 -13.06 9.22
CA GLN A 267 9.60 -12.43 9.92
C GLN A 267 8.27 -12.52 9.14
N LEU A 268 8.33 -12.50 7.80
CA LEU A 268 7.14 -12.56 6.95
C LEU A 268 6.38 -13.90 7.06
N ARG A 269 7.00 -14.96 7.60
CA ARG A 269 6.33 -16.25 7.89
C ARG A 269 5.10 -16.07 8.78
N ALA A 270 5.12 -15.10 9.71
CA ALA A 270 3.96 -14.80 10.54
C ALA A 270 2.78 -14.33 9.68
N GLN A 271 3.02 -13.45 8.71
CA GLN A 271 1.98 -12.98 7.80
C GLN A 271 1.48 -14.12 6.89
N GLN A 272 2.38 -14.96 6.37
CA GLN A 272 1.99 -16.11 5.56
C GLN A 272 0.95 -16.98 6.28
N SER A 273 1.23 -17.29 7.56
CA SER A 273 0.32 -18.06 8.41
C SER A 273 -1.01 -17.33 8.64
N THR A 274 -0.98 -16.02 8.92
CA THR A 274 -2.20 -15.22 9.11
C THR A 274 -3.07 -15.20 7.84
N LEU A 275 -2.46 -15.21 6.67
CA LEU A 275 -3.16 -15.23 5.38
C LEU A 275 -3.58 -16.63 4.92
N GLY A 276 -3.26 -17.68 5.69
CA GLY A 276 -3.59 -19.07 5.34
C GLY A 276 -2.85 -19.58 4.09
N ARG A 277 -1.58 -19.18 3.91
CA ARG A 277 -0.73 -19.53 2.77
C ARG A 277 0.47 -20.39 3.14
#